data_AF-A0A2K8NTF3-F1
#
_entry.id   AF-A0A2K8NTF3-F1
#
_cell.length_a   1.000
_cell.length_b   1.000
_cell.length_c   1.000
_cell.angle_alpha   90.00
_cell.angle_beta   90.00
_cell.angle_gamma   90.00
#
_symmetry.space_group_name_H-M   'P 1'
#
loop_
_entity.id
_entity.type
_entity.pdbx_description
1 polymer ?
#
loop_
_entity_poly.entity_id
_entity_poly.type
_entity_poly.pdbx_seq_one_letter_code
_entity_poly.pdbx_strand_id
1 'polypeptide(L)'
;MKKILTLLSGVGVMATTAGAALTVVSCAGHKNLANMTAGEKPKLFVGMDQTQADAAVEAAMKVFQPKAVIDEDYTVGTITGTLAANAKVKITATTTSKLLTGEIELTAIAKIDLSTAITDVIKTKLALAPGVKLATAKEKVLTAINALANLGLVTEANDIAFTGTAIPASATETTALTAGTFIATAKGTSQYLTGASTINLKLDISGITKPPLTTAKVKTVAQTELLALINALTAKGTMTDVVVGDLDWTGIAWTTVGNNLAAGALTVTAKADNTKVTGTFTITVTTAQ
;
A
#
# COMPACT_ATOMS: atom_id res chain seq x y z
N MET A 1 -27.48 -45.33 -61.33
CA MET A 1 -27.79 -46.68 -60.79
C MET A 1 -26.49 -47.36 -60.37
N LYS A 2 -26.16 -47.35 -59.08
CA LYS A 2 -25.14 -48.24 -58.50
C LYS A 2 -25.72 -48.82 -57.22
N LYS A 3 -25.92 -50.13 -57.25
CA LYS A 3 -26.49 -50.95 -56.19
C LYS A 3 -25.38 -51.34 -55.20
N ILE A 4 -25.73 -51.26 -53.92
CA ILE A 4 -25.57 -52.29 -52.87
C ILE A 4 -24.15 -52.84 -52.67
N LEU A 5 -23.59 -52.53 -51.49
CA LEU A 5 -22.79 -53.51 -50.75
C LEU A 5 -23.07 -53.35 -49.25
N THR A 6 -23.97 -54.20 -48.76
CA THR A 6 -24.14 -54.48 -47.34
C THR A 6 -23.42 -55.80 -47.08
N LEU A 7 -22.43 -55.81 -46.19
CA LEU A 7 -22.08 -57.04 -45.48
C LEU A 7 -21.78 -56.72 -44.02
N LEU A 8 -22.62 -57.32 -43.19
CA LEU A 8 -22.68 -57.29 -41.75
C LEU A 8 -21.53 -58.11 -41.14
N SER A 9 -21.03 -57.60 -40.01
CA SER A 9 -20.63 -58.30 -38.78
C SER A 9 -19.89 -59.65 -38.86
N GLY A 10 -18.65 -59.64 -38.35
CA GLY A 10 -17.98 -60.82 -37.80
C GLY A 10 -17.07 -60.41 -36.63
N VAL A 11 -17.40 -60.87 -35.43
CA VAL A 11 -16.68 -60.67 -34.17
C VAL A 11 -15.50 -61.63 -34.07
N GLY A 12 -14.35 -61.13 -33.60
CA GLY A 12 -13.21 -61.89 -33.03
C GLY A 12 -12.35 -62.64 -34.07
N VAL A 13 -11.03 -62.59 -34.07
CA VAL A 13 -10.11 -62.90 -32.97
C VAL A 13 -8.74 -62.29 -33.29
N MET A 14 -8.07 -61.89 -32.21
CA MET A 14 -6.69 -61.43 -32.07
C MET A 14 -5.71 -61.82 -33.20
N ALA A 15 -5.15 -60.79 -33.84
CA ALA A 15 -3.79 -60.85 -34.37
C ALA A 15 -2.94 -59.91 -33.51
N THR A 16 -2.15 -60.54 -32.64
CA THR A 16 -1.00 -59.96 -31.95
C THR A 16 -0.04 -59.35 -32.97
N THR A 17 -0.09 -58.04 -33.15
CA THR A 17 0.99 -57.29 -33.80
C THR A 17 1.67 -56.41 -32.75
N ALA A 18 2.89 -56.85 -32.47
CA ALA A 18 3.93 -56.21 -31.68
C ALA A 18 3.80 -54.68 -31.59
N GLY A 19 3.70 -54.20 -30.35
CA GLY A 19 4.39 -53.01 -29.87
C GLY A 19 4.52 -51.85 -30.84
N ALA A 20 3.41 -51.33 -31.36
CA ALA A 20 3.37 -49.90 -31.61
C ALA A 20 3.34 -49.26 -30.21
N ALA A 21 4.54 -49.00 -29.66
CA ALA A 21 4.66 -47.94 -28.69
C ALA A 21 3.97 -46.75 -29.34
N LEU A 22 2.80 -46.36 -28.81
CA LEU A 22 2.28 -45.02 -29.00
C LEU A 22 3.35 -44.14 -28.35
N THR A 23 4.37 -43.83 -29.12
CA THR A 23 5.25 -42.70 -28.84
C THR A 23 4.31 -41.53 -28.99
N VAL A 24 3.63 -41.18 -27.89
CA VAL A 24 3.15 -39.83 -27.69
C VAL A 24 4.43 -39.03 -27.79
N VAL A 25 4.70 -38.53 -28.98
CA VAL A 25 5.75 -37.55 -29.20
C VAL A 25 5.27 -36.40 -28.32
N SER A 26 5.82 -36.32 -27.10
CA SER A 26 5.75 -35.11 -26.33
C SER A 26 6.38 -34.08 -27.25
N CYS A 27 5.56 -33.25 -27.89
CA CYS A 27 6.07 -32.11 -28.62
C CYS A 27 6.98 -31.37 -27.65
N ALA A 28 8.29 -31.44 -27.90
CA ALA A 28 9.28 -30.75 -27.11
C ALA A 28 8.94 -29.26 -27.22
N GLY A 29 8.41 -28.67 -26.13
CA GLY A 29 7.99 -27.27 -26.11
C GLY A 29 6.72 -26.96 -25.33
N HIS A 30 5.90 -27.97 -24.97
CA HIS A 30 4.72 -27.69 -24.13
C HIS A 30 5.14 -27.35 -22.69
N LYS A 31 4.63 -26.23 -22.17
CA LYS A 31 4.74 -25.91 -20.75
C LYS A 31 3.51 -26.46 -20.01
N ASN A 32 3.74 -27.14 -18.89
CA ASN A 32 2.66 -27.64 -18.06
C ASN A 32 2.22 -26.56 -17.05
N LEU A 33 0.94 -26.20 -17.04
CA LEU A 33 0.38 -25.19 -16.14
C LEU A 33 0.62 -25.52 -14.65
N ALA A 34 0.65 -26.80 -14.28
CA ALA A 34 0.95 -27.22 -12.91
C ALA A 34 2.38 -26.83 -12.46
N ASN A 35 3.29 -26.60 -13.42
CA ASN A 35 4.69 -26.28 -13.16
C ASN A 35 4.97 -24.78 -13.07
N MET A 36 3.94 -23.92 -13.10
CA MET A 36 4.13 -22.48 -12.87
C MET A 36 4.76 -22.24 -11.50
N THR A 37 5.84 -21.47 -11.46
CA THR A 37 6.45 -21.02 -10.22
C THR A 37 5.53 -20.03 -9.50
N ALA A 38 5.77 -19.78 -8.20
CA ALA A 38 4.96 -18.84 -7.43
C ALA A 38 4.92 -17.42 -8.03
N GLY A 39 6.00 -16.99 -8.70
CA GLY A 39 6.06 -15.69 -9.39
C GLY A 39 5.34 -15.66 -10.74
N GLU A 40 5.11 -16.82 -11.36
CA GLU A 40 4.40 -16.96 -12.63
C GLU A 40 2.90 -17.18 -12.44
N LYS A 41 2.48 -17.73 -11.30
CA LYS A 41 1.06 -18.00 -11.03
C LYS A 41 0.25 -16.70 -11.01
N PRO A 42 -0.95 -16.68 -11.64
CA PRO A 42 -1.86 -15.55 -11.51
C PRO A 42 -2.27 -15.37 -10.06
N LYS A 43 -2.43 -14.10 -9.67
CA LYS A 43 -2.95 -13.75 -8.35
C LYS A 43 -4.38 -13.26 -8.53
N LEU A 44 -5.32 -14.06 -8.03
CA LEU A 44 -6.74 -13.74 -8.07
C LEU A 44 -7.17 -13.28 -6.69
N PHE A 45 -7.86 -12.15 -6.63
CA PHE A 45 -8.28 -11.54 -5.37
C PHE A 45 -9.79 -11.62 -5.19
N VAL A 46 -10.21 -11.70 -3.94
CA VAL A 46 -11.63 -11.59 -3.55
C VAL A 46 -12.21 -10.31 -4.12
N GLY A 47 -13.41 -10.40 -4.70
CA GLY A 47 -14.12 -9.29 -5.31
C GLY A 47 -13.78 -9.05 -6.79
N MET A 48 -12.83 -9.79 -7.38
CA MET A 48 -12.61 -9.74 -8.83
C MET A 48 -13.80 -10.33 -9.59
N ASP A 49 -14.21 -9.66 -10.67
CA ASP A 49 -15.12 -10.21 -11.67
C ASP A 49 -14.37 -11.04 -12.74
N GLN A 50 -15.11 -11.60 -13.71
CA GLN A 50 -14.54 -12.38 -14.80
C GLN A 50 -13.50 -11.59 -15.61
N THR A 51 -13.84 -10.37 -16.03
CA THR A 51 -12.97 -9.51 -16.84
C THR A 51 -11.64 -9.24 -16.14
N GLN A 52 -11.70 -8.97 -14.84
CA GLN A 52 -10.52 -8.71 -14.00
C GLN A 52 -9.67 -9.97 -13.81
N ALA A 53 -10.31 -11.11 -13.56
CA ALA A 53 -9.62 -12.39 -13.45
C ALA A 53 -8.94 -12.78 -14.77
N ASP A 54 -9.62 -12.63 -15.90
CA ASP A 54 -9.07 -12.92 -17.23
C ASP A 54 -7.84 -12.05 -17.52
N ALA A 55 -7.91 -10.74 -17.24
CA ALA A 55 -6.77 -9.84 -17.41
C ALA A 55 -5.58 -10.24 -16.51
N ALA A 56 -5.84 -10.65 -15.26
CA ALA A 56 -4.79 -11.11 -14.35
C ALA A 56 -4.15 -12.43 -14.81
N VAL A 57 -4.98 -13.37 -15.31
CA VAL A 57 -4.50 -14.62 -15.89
C VAL A 57 -3.69 -14.36 -17.16
N GLU A 58 -4.18 -13.51 -18.06
CA GLU A 58 -3.51 -13.19 -19.30
C GLU A 58 -2.13 -12.55 -19.05
N ALA A 59 -2.03 -11.63 -18.09
CA ALA A 59 -0.75 -11.03 -17.69
C ALA A 59 0.25 -12.07 -17.17
N ALA A 60 -0.21 -12.99 -16.32
CA ALA A 60 0.61 -14.09 -15.80
C ALA A 60 1.01 -15.08 -16.92
N MET A 61 0.08 -15.38 -17.83
CA MET A 61 0.34 -16.26 -18.96
C MET A 61 1.34 -15.65 -19.95
N LYS A 62 1.34 -14.33 -20.16
CA LYS A 62 2.37 -13.66 -20.98
C LYS A 62 3.78 -13.80 -20.40
N VAL A 63 3.93 -13.94 -19.08
CA VAL A 63 5.22 -14.23 -18.44
C VAL A 63 5.58 -15.70 -18.59
N PHE A 64 4.63 -16.60 -18.30
CA PHE A 64 4.87 -18.03 -18.32
C PHE A 64 5.06 -18.59 -19.74
N GLN A 65 4.20 -18.22 -20.69
CA GLN A 65 4.23 -18.61 -22.09
C GLN A 65 3.75 -17.43 -22.97
N PRO A 66 4.66 -16.55 -23.43
CA PRO A 66 4.32 -15.28 -24.12
C PRO A 66 3.42 -15.39 -25.36
N LYS A 67 3.37 -16.58 -25.97
CA LYS A 67 2.59 -16.84 -27.19
C LYS A 67 1.21 -17.46 -26.93
N ALA A 68 0.90 -17.80 -25.67
CA ALA A 68 -0.37 -18.41 -25.34
C ALA A 68 -1.52 -17.41 -25.45
N VAL A 69 -2.62 -17.82 -26.08
CA VAL A 69 -3.82 -17.00 -26.25
C VAL A 69 -4.99 -17.62 -25.51
N ILE A 70 -5.80 -16.78 -24.85
CA ILE A 70 -7.02 -17.22 -24.16
C ILE A 70 -8.02 -17.79 -25.17
N ASP A 71 -8.77 -18.81 -24.76
CA ASP A 71 -9.70 -19.63 -25.55
C ASP A 71 -9.08 -20.47 -26.69
N GLU A 72 -7.89 -20.13 -27.17
CA GLU A 72 -7.13 -20.96 -28.13
C GLU A 72 -6.23 -21.99 -27.42
N ASP A 73 -5.44 -21.55 -26.45
CA ASP A 73 -4.46 -22.37 -25.74
C ASP A 73 -4.86 -22.73 -24.31
N TYR A 74 -5.65 -21.88 -23.66
CA TYR A 74 -6.16 -22.12 -22.31
C TYR A 74 -7.49 -21.43 -22.08
N THR A 75 -8.27 -21.92 -21.12
CA THR A 75 -9.50 -21.30 -20.66
C THR A 75 -9.43 -21.01 -19.16
N VAL A 76 -10.14 -19.96 -18.75
CA VAL A 76 -10.33 -19.60 -17.34
C VAL A 76 -11.73 -20.06 -16.91
N GLY A 77 -11.83 -20.72 -15.77
CA GLY A 77 -13.11 -21.16 -15.22
C GLY A 77 -14.07 -19.99 -15.00
N THR A 78 -15.35 -20.22 -15.28
CA THR A 78 -16.38 -19.18 -15.21
C THR A 78 -16.61 -18.66 -13.79
N ILE A 79 -16.61 -17.34 -13.65
CA ILE A 79 -16.88 -16.58 -12.43
C ILE A 79 -18.23 -15.91 -12.59
N THR A 80 -19.20 -16.28 -11.74
CA THR A 80 -20.51 -15.64 -11.71
C THR A 80 -20.53 -14.55 -10.63
N GLY A 81 -20.69 -13.29 -11.03
CA GLY A 81 -20.57 -12.16 -10.11
C GLY A 81 -19.11 -11.85 -9.78
N THR A 82 -18.73 -11.96 -8.52
CA THR A 82 -17.35 -11.70 -8.06
C THR A 82 -16.81 -12.86 -7.23
N LEU A 83 -15.48 -13.03 -7.22
CA LEU A 83 -14.82 -14.06 -6.43
C LEU A 83 -15.05 -13.89 -4.94
N ALA A 84 -15.63 -14.90 -4.30
CA ALA A 84 -15.73 -14.97 -2.84
C ALA A 84 -14.39 -15.38 -2.19
N ALA A 85 -14.30 -15.21 -0.87
CA ALA A 85 -13.16 -15.73 -0.11
C ALA A 85 -12.99 -17.24 -0.31
N ASN A 86 -11.76 -17.68 -0.57
CA ASN A 86 -11.41 -19.07 -0.86
C ASN A 86 -12.08 -19.66 -2.12
N ALA A 87 -12.69 -18.82 -2.98
CA ALA A 87 -13.19 -19.28 -4.27
C ALA A 87 -12.05 -19.87 -5.10
N LYS A 88 -12.32 -20.97 -5.79
CA LYS A 88 -11.35 -21.67 -6.62
C LYS A 88 -11.61 -21.37 -8.08
N VAL A 89 -10.59 -20.96 -8.81
CA VAL A 89 -10.64 -20.72 -10.25
C VAL A 89 -9.66 -21.68 -10.91
N LYS A 90 -10.16 -22.41 -11.90
CA LYS A 90 -9.37 -23.37 -12.66
C LYS A 90 -8.90 -22.75 -13.96
N ILE A 91 -7.64 -22.92 -14.30
CA ILE A 91 -7.10 -22.60 -15.62
C ILE A 91 -6.72 -23.91 -16.27
N THR A 92 -7.26 -24.17 -17.46
CA THR A 92 -7.12 -25.45 -18.14
C THR A 92 -6.52 -25.22 -19.51
N ALA A 93 -5.47 -25.96 -19.88
CA ALA A 93 -4.98 -25.96 -21.24
C ALA A 93 -6.05 -26.56 -22.17
N THR A 94 -6.29 -25.94 -23.32
CA THR A 94 -7.23 -26.50 -24.30
C THR A 94 -6.66 -27.80 -24.88
N THR A 95 -7.54 -28.70 -25.30
CA THR A 95 -7.12 -29.98 -25.93
C THR A 95 -6.39 -29.79 -27.25
N THR A 96 -6.55 -28.62 -27.88
CA THR A 96 -5.92 -28.23 -29.14
C THR A 96 -4.64 -27.42 -28.96
N SER A 97 -4.29 -27.03 -27.72
CA SER A 97 -3.09 -26.23 -27.48
C SER A 97 -1.84 -26.96 -27.93
N LYS A 98 -0.97 -26.23 -28.62
CA LYS A 98 0.38 -26.68 -29.00
C LYS A 98 1.45 -26.06 -28.10
N LEU A 99 1.05 -25.34 -27.07
CA LEU A 99 1.93 -24.55 -26.20
C LEU A 99 1.81 -24.94 -24.74
N LEU A 100 0.62 -25.38 -24.32
CA LEU A 100 0.28 -25.63 -22.92
C LEU A 100 -0.28 -27.04 -22.73
N THR A 101 -0.10 -27.56 -21.53
CA THR A 101 -0.72 -28.82 -21.08
C THR A 101 -1.13 -28.71 -19.61
N GLY A 102 -2.01 -29.62 -19.19
CA GLY A 102 -2.43 -29.75 -17.80
C GLY A 102 -3.41 -28.65 -17.36
N GLU A 103 -3.51 -28.51 -16.04
CA GLU A 103 -4.41 -27.59 -15.38
C GLU A 103 -3.77 -27.06 -14.10
N ILE A 104 -4.24 -25.91 -13.65
CA ILE A 104 -3.89 -25.35 -12.35
C ILE A 104 -5.15 -24.81 -11.68
N GLU A 105 -5.29 -25.08 -10.38
CA GLU A 105 -6.32 -24.50 -9.54
C GLU A 105 -5.72 -23.41 -8.67
N LEU A 106 -6.34 -22.23 -8.71
CA LEU A 106 -5.96 -21.06 -7.93
C LEU A 106 -7.04 -20.77 -6.90
N THR A 107 -6.62 -20.42 -5.69
CA THR A 107 -7.53 -19.99 -4.63
C THR A 107 -7.49 -18.46 -4.53
N ALA A 108 -8.67 -17.83 -4.48
CA ALA A 108 -8.80 -16.40 -4.34
C ALA A 108 -8.18 -15.91 -3.01
N ILE A 109 -7.33 -14.89 -3.12
CA ILE A 109 -6.57 -14.29 -2.04
C ILE A 109 -7.36 -13.09 -1.49
N ALA A 110 -7.34 -12.87 -0.19
CA ALA A 110 -7.95 -11.67 0.40
C ALA A 110 -7.27 -10.40 -0.13
N LYS A 111 -8.05 -9.32 -0.33
CA LYS A 111 -7.49 -7.99 -0.57
C LYS A 111 -6.65 -7.55 0.62
N ILE A 112 -5.63 -6.74 0.35
CA ILE A 112 -4.81 -6.15 1.41
C ILE A 112 -5.58 -4.98 2.03
N ASP A 113 -5.83 -5.07 3.33
CA ASP A 113 -6.41 -3.96 4.09
C ASP A 113 -5.32 -2.94 4.44
N LEU A 114 -5.47 -1.73 3.91
CA LEU A 114 -4.52 -0.65 4.15
C LEU A 114 -4.38 -0.29 5.62
N SER A 115 -5.45 -0.42 6.42
CA SER A 115 -5.41 -0.07 7.85
C SER A 115 -4.39 -0.91 8.63
N THR A 116 -4.19 -2.16 8.22
CA THR A 116 -3.20 -3.07 8.82
C THR A 116 -1.86 -2.98 8.11
N ALA A 117 -1.87 -3.06 6.78
CA ALA A 117 -0.65 -3.12 5.96
C ALA A 117 0.19 -1.85 6.05
N ILE A 118 -0.44 -0.69 5.99
CA ILE A 118 0.28 0.58 6.07
C ILE A 118 0.72 0.82 7.53
N THR A 119 0.00 0.36 8.56
CA THR A 119 0.44 0.53 9.97
C THR A 119 1.81 -0.10 10.22
N ASP A 120 2.07 -1.30 9.71
CA ASP A 120 3.38 -1.97 9.88
C ASP A 120 4.50 -1.32 9.05
N VAL A 121 4.16 -0.82 7.85
CA VAL A 121 5.11 -0.12 6.97
C VAL A 121 5.40 1.31 7.45
N ILE A 122 4.41 2.04 7.99
CA ILE A 122 4.57 3.36 8.61
C ILE A 122 5.47 3.28 9.82
N LYS A 123 5.23 2.31 10.72
CA LYS A 123 6.00 2.18 11.96
C LYS A 123 7.49 1.97 11.72
N THR A 124 7.88 1.41 10.57
CA THR A 124 9.26 0.98 10.34
C THR A 124 9.96 1.65 9.15
N LYS A 125 9.23 2.19 8.15
CA LYS A 125 9.82 2.60 6.86
C LYS A 125 9.28 3.90 6.26
N LEU A 126 8.04 4.28 6.56
CA LEU A 126 7.43 5.47 5.95
C LEU A 126 7.78 6.74 6.74
N ALA A 127 9.01 7.23 6.60
CA ALA A 127 9.43 8.52 7.17
C ALA A 127 8.79 9.68 6.39
N LEU A 128 7.52 9.97 6.71
CA LEU A 128 6.81 11.17 6.28
C LEU A 128 6.76 12.18 7.42
N ALA A 129 6.99 13.44 7.07
CA ALA A 129 6.96 14.56 7.99
C ALA A 129 6.35 15.77 7.27
N PRO A 130 5.87 16.79 8.01
CA PRO A 130 5.52 18.08 7.41
C PRO A 130 6.68 18.64 6.56
N GLY A 131 6.36 19.34 5.47
CA GLY A 131 7.32 19.90 4.53
C GLY A 131 7.66 18.98 3.34
N VAL A 132 7.38 17.67 3.43
CA VAL A 132 7.55 16.74 2.28
C VAL A 132 6.55 17.12 1.19
N LYS A 133 7.00 17.18 -0.08
CA LYS A 133 6.11 17.46 -1.22
C LYS A 133 5.08 16.36 -1.41
N LEU A 134 3.86 16.72 -1.82
CA LEU A 134 2.74 15.80 -2.03
C LEU A 134 3.12 14.63 -2.95
N ALA A 135 3.75 14.89 -4.10
CA ALA A 135 4.19 13.84 -5.02
C ALA A 135 5.12 12.82 -4.35
N THR A 136 6.11 13.32 -3.61
CA THR A 136 7.07 12.47 -2.90
C THR A 136 6.39 11.65 -1.80
N ALA A 137 5.40 12.20 -1.12
CA ALA A 137 4.64 11.47 -0.12
C ALA A 137 3.78 10.36 -0.73
N LYS A 138 3.07 10.66 -1.83
CA LYS A 138 2.29 9.69 -2.61
C LYS A 138 3.18 8.57 -3.15
N GLU A 139 4.30 8.91 -3.77
CA GLU A 139 5.29 7.97 -4.28
C GLU A 139 5.79 7.03 -3.18
N LYS A 140 6.20 7.58 -2.01
CA LYS A 140 6.63 6.77 -0.87
C LYS A 140 5.56 5.77 -0.41
N VAL A 141 4.29 6.19 -0.33
CA VAL A 141 3.18 5.28 0.02
C VAL A 141 2.99 4.21 -1.06
N LEU A 142 2.98 4.58 -2.34
CA LEU A 142 2.82 3.65 -3.45
C LEU A 142 3.98 2.63 -3.50
N THR A 143 5.22 3.07 -3.31
CA THR A 143 6.40 2.18 -3.23
C THR A 143 6.28 1.22 -2.05
N ALA A 144 5.86 1.73 -0.88
CA ALA A 144 5.62 0.93 0.32
C ALA A 144 4.56 -0.16 0.09
N ILE A 145 3.43 0.20 -0.53
CA ILE A 145 2.35 -0.75 -0.85
C ILE A 145 2.83 -1.76 -1.89
N ASN A 146 3.43 -1.31 -2.99
CA ASN A 146 3.91 -2.20 -4.06
C ASN A 146 5.04 -3.15 -3.62
N ALA A 147 5.72 -2.86 -2.51
CA ALA A 147 6.69 -3.75 -1.90
C ALA A 147 6.05 -4.87 -1.07
N LEU A 148 4.74 -4.82 -0.79
CA LEU A 148 4.03 -5.90 -0.11
C LEU A 148 3.98 -7.13 -1.01
N ALA A 149 4.31 -8.29 -0.44
CA ALA A 149 4.29 -9.54 -1.16
C ALA A 149 2.89 -9.81 -1.73
N ASN A 150 2.86 -10.51 -2.86
CA ASN A 150 1.64 -10.97 -3.49
C ASN A 150 0.73 -9.88 -4.09
N LEU A 151 1.17 -8.62 -4.23
CA LEU A 151 0.42 -7.62 -5.00
C LEU A 151 0.74 -7.63 -6.51
N GLY A 152 -0.19 -7.10 -7.30
CA GLY A 152 0.08 -6.56 -8.64
C GLY A 152 0.56 -5.11 -8.55
N LEU A 153 0.69 -4.42 -9.68
CA LEU A 153 1.05 -2.99 -9.69
C LEU A 153 -0.14 -2.14 -9.22
N VAL A 154 -0.01 -1.54 -8.03
CA VAL A 154 -0.95 -0.57 -7.47
C VAL A 154 -0.61 0.83 -7.99
N THR A 155 -1.64 1.55 -8.43
CA THR A 155 -1.51 2.91 -8.97
C THR A 155 -2.49 3.88 -8.33
N GLU A 156 -2.15 5.17 -8.28
CA GLU A 156 -3.10 6.21 -7.85
C GLU A 156 -4.33 6.28 -8.75
N ALA A 157 -4.17 6.11 -10.07
CA ALA A 157 -5.29 6.20 -11.01
C ALA A 157 -6.42 5.21 -10.69
N ASN A 158 -6.06 3.95 -10.38
CA ASN A 158 -7.03 2.86 -10.30
C ASN A 158 -7.31 2.39 -8.87
N ASP A 159 -6.34 2.52 -7.95
CA ASP A 159 -6.37 1.76 -6.72
C ASP A 159 -6.45 2.59 -5.45
N ILE A 160 -5.88 3.79 -5.43
CA ILE A 160 -5.77 4.57 -4.19
C ILE A 160 -6.13 6.04 -4.40
N ALA A 161 -6.71 6.65 -3.38
CA ALA A 161 -6.95 8.07 -3.30
C ALA A 161 -6.27 8.64 -2.06
N PHE A 162 -5.66 9.81 -2.19
CA PHE A 162 -4.98 10.51 -1.10
C PHE A 162 -5.80 11.72 -0.65
N THR A 163 -6.06 11.80 0.64
CA THR A 163 -6.87 12.86 1.28
C THR A 163 -6.28 13.21 2.66
N GLY A 164 -6.98 14.05 3.41
CA GLY A 164 -6.66 14.35 4.82
C GLY A 164 -6.26 15.81 5.03
N THR A 165 -6.19 16.21 6.30
CA THR A 165 -5.95 17.61 6.69
C THR A 165 -4.53 18.09 6.40
N ALA A 166 -3.60 17.16 6.19
CA ALA A 166 -2.23 17.46 5.77
C ALA A 166 -2.11 17.93 4.31
N ILE A 167 -3.16 17.74 3.50
CA ILE A 167 -3.21 18.10 2.09
C ILE A 167 -4.10 19.35 1.95
N PRO A 168 -3.54 20.53 1.63
CA PRO A 168 -4.34 21.73 1.37
C PRO A 168 -5.36 21.53 0.25
N ALA A 169 -6.51 22.21 0.31
CA ALA A 169 -7.60 22.02 -0.66
C ALA A 169 -7.19 22.34 -2.12
N SER A 170 -6.21 23.23 -2.32
CA SER A 170 -5.65 23.60 -3.63
C SER A 170 -4.25 23.01 -3.86
N ALA A 171 -3.91 21.92 -3.18
CA ALA A 171 -2.60 21.30 -3.30
C ALA A 171 -2.34 20.80 -4.72
N THR A 172 -1.12 21.01 -5.18
CA THR A 172 -0.55 20.38 -6.38
C THR A 172 0.54 19.40 -5.95
N GLU A 173 1.07 18.63 -6.91
CA GLU A 173 2.15 17.67 -6.67
C GLU A 173 3.42 18.28 -6.04
N THR A 174 3.64 19.60 -6.18
CA THR A 174 4.77 20.31 -5.57
C THR A 174 4.45 20.92 -4.20
N THR A 175 3.18 20.92 -3.77
CA THR A 175 2.75 21.46 -2.48
C THR A 175 3.38 20.67 -1.35
N ALA A 176 4.00 21.38 -0.41
CA ALA A 176 4.51 20.79 0.82
C ALA A 176 3.35 20.40 1.74
N LEU A 177 3.40 19.18 2.28
CA LEU A 177 2.44 18.70 3.26
C LEU A 177 2.56 19.48 4.58
N THR A 178 1.43 19.63 5.24
CA THR A 178 1.32 20.28 6.54
C THR A 178 1.29 19.23 7.65
N ALA A 179 1.37 19.63 8.91
CA ALA A 179 1.02 18.70 9.98
C ALA A 179 -0.48 18.45 9.98
N GLY A 180 -0.87 17.23 10.34
CA GLY A 180 -2.25 16.77 10.25
C GLY A 180 -2.32 15.33 9.79
N THR A 181 -3.46 14.94 9.22
CA THR A 181 -3.69 13.59 8.72
C THR A 181 -3.38 13.52 7.24
N PHE A 182 -2.55 12.56 6.84
CA PHE A 182 -2.36 12.15 5.46
C PHE A 182 -2.97 10.76 5.30
N ILE A 183 -4.08 10.68 4.57
CA ILE A 183 -4.94 9.50 4.50
C ILE A 183 -4.82 8.88 3.12
N ALA A 184 -4.51 7.60 3.09
CA ALA A 184 -4.47 6.79 1.88
C ALA A 184 -5.65 5.80 1.91
N THR A 185 -6.58 5.94 0.96
CA THR A 185 -7.84 5.17 0.93
C THR A 185 -7.88 4.31 -0.32
N ALA A 186 -8.17 3.02 -0.16
CA ALA A 186 -8.40 2.12 -1.29
C ALA A 186 -9.67 2.58 -2.05
N LYS A 187 -9.55 2.73 -3.36
CA LYS A 187 -10.70 2.99 -4.22
C LYS A 187 -11.59 1.76 -4.27
N GLY A 188 -12.91 1.95 -4.37
CA GLY A 188 -13.86 0.84 -4.53
C GLY A 188 -13.58 0.00 -5.79
N THR A 189 -12.94 0.59 -6.80
CA THR A 189 -12.48 -0.08 -8.03
C THR A 189 -11.18 -0.86 -7.88
N SER A 190 -10.47 -0.72 -6.75
CA SER A 190 -9.21 -1.45 -6.56
C SER A 190 -9.47 -2.95 -6.48
N GLN A 191 -8.70 -3.70 -7.25
CA GLN A 191 -8.74 -5.16 -7.24
C GLN A 191 -7.92 -5.73 -6.07
N TYR A 192 -6.98 -4.95 -5.57
CA TYR A 192 -5.92 -5.41 -4.66
C TYR A 192 -6.12 -4.95 -3.22
N LEU A 193 -6.73 -3.77 -3.05
CA LEU A 193 -6.74 -3.05 -1.79
C LEU A 193 -8.15 -2.88 -1.23
N THR A 194 -8.24 -2.76 0.09
CA THR A 194 -9.43 -2.34 0.82
C THR A 194 -9.06 -1.44 1.99
N GLY A 195 -10.06 -0.77 2.57
CA GLY A 195 -9.89 0.06 3.76
C GLY A 195 -9.14 1.38 3.50
N ALA A 196 -8.71 1.99 4.59
CA ALA A 196 -7.96 3.23 4.57
C ALA A 196 -6.90 3.21 5.70
N SER A 197 -5.80 3.92 5.48
CA SER A 197 -4.80 4.16 6.50
C SER A 197 -4.61 5.65 6.73
N THR A 198 -4.47 6.02 7.99
CA THR A 198 -4.21 7.39 8.41
C THR A 198 -2.77 7.51 8.91
N ILE A 199 -2.00 8.40 8.29
CA ILE A 199 -0.66 8.78 8.71
C ILE A 199 -0.77 10.13 9.42
N ASN A 200 -0.41 10.18 10.70
CA ASN A 200 -0.37 11.45 11.45
C ASN A 200 0.99 12.11 11.24
N LEU A 201 1.01 13.18 10.45
CA LEU A 201 2.19 14.02 10.27
C LEU A 201 2.27 15.01 11.42
N LYS A 202 3.26 14.83 12.29
CA LYS A 202 3.52 15.72 13.44
C LYS A 202 4.75 16.58 13.15
N LEU A 203 4.73 17.82 13.60
CA LEU A 203 5.93 18.65 13.61
C LEU A 203 6.84 18.23 14.76
N ASP A 204 8.10 17.93 14.44
CA ASP A 204 9.13 17.71 15.44
C ASP A 204 9.71 19.03 15.94
N ILE A 205 9.54 19.31 17.23
CA ILE A 205 10.07 20.52 17.90
C ILE A 205 11.46 20.31 18.51
N SER A 206 12.08 19.14 18.35
CA SER A 206 13.36 18.83 19.01
C SER A 206 14.55 19.64 18.49
N GLY A 207 14.44 20.16 17.26
CA GLY A 207 15.48 20.98 16.62
C GLY A 207 15.40 22.48 16.94
N ILE A 208 14.45 22.93 17.78
CA ILE A 208 14.27 24.34 18.07
C ILE A 208 15.44 24.88 18.90
N THR A 209 16.14 25.87 18.35
CA THR A 209 17.12 26.67 19.07
C THR A 209 16.58 28.08 19.26
N LYS A 210 16.60 28.58 20.49
CA LYS A 210 16.17 29.94 20.84
C LYS A 210 17.24 30.61 21.72
N PRO A 211 17.48 31.94 21.55
CA PRO A 211 18.21 32.72 22.54
C PRO A 211 17.62 32.56 23.95
N PRO A 212 18.45 32.70 25.02
CA PRO A 212 17.97 32.63 26.39
C PRO A 212 16.80 33.58 26.65
N LEU A 213 15.85 33.15 27.49
CA LEU A 213 14.83 34.04 28.05
C LEU A 213 15.40 34.76 29.27
N THR A 214 14.80 35.90 29.63
CA THR A 214 15.20 36.64 30.83
C THR A 214 14.24 36.42 31.98
N THR A 215 14.73 36.47 33.22
CA THR A 215 13.91 36.39 34.45
C THR A 215 12.95 37.57 34.64
N ALA A 216 13.00 38.60 33.80
CA ALA A 216 12.04 39.72 33.84
C ALA A 216 10.67 39.35 33.24
N LYS A 217 10.55 38.20 32.57
CA LYS A 217 9.32 37.80 31.87
C LYS A 217 8.35 37.10 32.80
N VAL A 218 7.08 37.49 32.70
CA VAL A 218 5.95 36.77 33.29
C VAL A 218 5.70 35.48 32.51
N LYS A 219 5.21 34.45 33.19
CA LYS A 219 4.88 33.14 32.64
C LYS A 219 4.13 33.19 31.31
N THR A 220 3.02 33.94 31.26
CA THR A 220 2.15 34.02 30.09
C THR A 220 2.88 34.63 28.88
N VAL A 221 3.66 35.70 29.09
CA VAL A 221 4.46 36.33 28.03
C VAL A 221 5.49 35.36 27.46
N ALA A 222 6.19 34.63 28.33
CA ALA A 222 7.15 33.62 27.89
C ALA A 222 6.49 32.49 27.08
N GLN A 223 5.32 32.00 27.51
CA GLN A 223 4.56 31.01 26.74
C GLN A 223 4.16 31.55 25.36
N THR A 224 3.66 32.78 25.29
CA THR A 224 3.28 33.41 24.01
C THR A 224 4.47 33.51 23.04
N GLU A 225 5.64 33.93 23.50
CA GLU A 225 6.83 34.03 22.63
C GLU A 225 7.39 32.67 22.18
N LEU A 226 7.30 31.65 23.03
CA LEU A 226 7.71 30.30 22.68
C LEU A 226 6.73 29.66 21.71
N LEU A 227 5.44 29.90 21.92
CA LEU A 227 4.40 29.48 21.00
C LEU A 227 4.55 30.16 19.65
N ALA A 228 4.87 31.46 19.61
CA ALA A 228 5.16 32.18 18.37
C ALA A 228 6.37 31.60 17.62
N LEU A 229 7.41 31.12 18.33
CA LEU A 229 8.56 30.47 17.69
C LEU A 229 8.19 29.10 17.10
N ILE A 230 7.44 28.29 17.85
CA ILE A 230 6.91 27.01 17.36
C ILE A 230 6.01 27.26 16.14
N ASN A 231 5.14 28.27 16.20
CA ASN A 231 4.25 28.65 15.11
C ASN A 231 4.98 29.33 13.92
N ALA A 232 6.16 29.93 14.13
CA ALA A 232 6.99 30.39 13.02
C ALA A 232 7.60 29.20 12.23
N LEU A 233 7.83 28.07 12.87
CA LEU A 233 8.21 26.83 12.18
C LEU A 233 7.01 26.22 11.45
N THR A 234 5.80 26.38 12.00
CA THR A 234 4.57 25.94 11.35
C THR A 234 4.18 26.81 10.13
N ALA A 235 4.60 28.08 10.07
CA ALA A 235 4.37 28.97 8.93
C ALA A 235 5.03 28.49 7.62
N LYS A 236 5.96 27.54 7.67
CA LYS A 236 6.49 26.83 6.48
C LYS A 236 5.56 25.73 5.96
N GLY A 237 4.45 25.45 6.62
CA GLY A 237 3.53 24.36 6.26
C GLY A 237 2.15 24.46 6.90
N THR A 238 1.52 25.64 6.87
CA THR A 238 0.09 25.90 7.20
C THR A 238 -0.56 24.90 8.18
N MET A 239 -0.23 24.99 9.47
CA MET A 239 -0.96 24.29 10.54
C MET A 239 -2.04 25.18 11.15
N THR A 240 -3.02 24.55 11.82
CA THR A 240 -3.74 25.21 12.91
C THR A 240 -2.78 25.44 14.08
N ASP A 241 -2.82 26.62 14.69
CA ASP A 241 -1.86 27.03 15.71
C ASP A 241 -1.66 25.95 16.80
N VAL A 242 -0.39 25.68 17.12
CA VAL A 242 -0.04 24.96 18.35
C VAL A 242 -0.50 25.85 19.50
N VAL A 243 -1.17 25.28 20.49
CA VAL A 243 -1.65 26.01 21.67
C VAL A 243 -0.90 25.58 22.93
N VAL A 244 -0.97 26.38 23.99
CA VAL A 244 -0.31 26.06 25.27
C VAL A 244 -0.72 24.68 25.80
N GLY A 245 -1.97 24.27 25.57
CA GLY A 245 -2.49 22.96 25.97
C GLY A 245 -1.89 21.76 25.25
N ASP A 246 -1.20 21.97 24.11
CA ASP A 246 -0.55 20.94 23.31
C ASP A 246 0.82 20.50 23.90
N LEU A 247 1.33 21.25 24.87
CA LEU A 247 2.70 21.17 25.37
C LEU A 247 2.71 20.98 26.89
N ASP A 248 3.69 20.21 27.36
CA ASP A 248 4.10 20.15 28.75
C ASP A 248 5.29 21.09 28.99
N TRP A 249 5.18 21.80 30.10
CA TRP A 249 5.99 22.96 30.44
C TRP A 249 6.67 22.65 31.78
N THR A 250 7.93 22.21 31.75
CA THR A 250 8.64 21.70 32.94
C THR A 250 9.99 22.40 33.15
N GLY A 251 10.57 22.24 34.34
CA GLY A 251 11.87 22.82 34.69
C GLY A 251 11.82 23.90 35.76
N ILE A 252 12.97 24.19 36.37
CA ILE A 252 13.11 25.13 37.50
C ILE A 252 12.67 26.54 37.11
N ALA A 253 12.89 26.93 35.86
CA ALA A 253 12.52 28.24 35.36
C ALA A 253 10.99 28.50 35.38
N TRP A 254 10.16 27.45 35.48
CA TRP A 254 8.72 27.59 35.62
C TRP A 254 8.22 27.91 37.02
N THR A 255 9.08 27.79 38.04
CA THR A 255 8.75 28.29 39.37
C THR A 255 8.71 29.81 39.32
N THR A 256 7.60 30.40 39.78
CA THR A 256 7.44 31.85 39.71
C THR A 256 8.06 32.52 40.94
N VAL A 257 8.80 33.60 40.73
CA VAL A 257 9.24 34.53 41.78
C VAL A 257 8.53 35.85 41.52
N GLY A 258 7.54 36.19 42.33
CA GLY A 258 6.77 37.43 42.15
C GLY A 258 6.12 37.54 40.76
N ASN A 259 5.53 36.43 40.26
CA ASN A 259 4.93 36.27 38.92
C ASN A 259 5.89 36.15 37.73
N ASN A 260 7.20 36.29 37.95
CA ASN A 260 8.21 36.17 36.90
C ASN A 260 8.90 34.81 36.88
N LEU A 261 9.53 34.44 35.75
CA LEU A 261 10.31 33.22 35.63
C LEU A 261 11.55 33.22 36.53
N ALA A 262 11.89 32.06 37.09
CA ALA A 262 13.17 31.84 37.77
C ALA A 262 14.29 31.56 36.76
N ALA A 263 15.54 31.84 37.15
CA ALA A 263 16.70 31.43 36.36
C ALA A 263 16.84 29.90 36.38
N GLY A 264 17.25 29.31 35.25
CA GLY A 264 17.43 27.86 35.13
C GLY A 264 16.98 27.32 33.78
N ALA A 265 16.89 25.99 33.68
CA ALA A 265 16.44 25.31 32.48
C ALA A 265 14.90 25.30 32.40
N LEU A 266 14.42 25.54 31.19
CA LEU A 266 13.02 25.48 30.78
C LEU A 266 12.88 24.40 29.69
N THR A 267 12.19 23.32 29.98
CA THR A 267 11.94 22.24 29.01
C THR A 267 10.51 22.32 28.51
N VAL A 268 10.37 22.28 27.19
CA VAL A 268 9.08 22.27 26.49
C VAL A 268 8.99 20.95 25.73
N THR A 269 8.00 20.15 26.10
CA THR A 269 7.80 18.81 25.54
C THR A 269 6.42 18.72 24.91
N ALA A 270 6.33 18.14 23.71
CA ALA A 270 5.03 17.82 23.14
C ALA A 270 4.34 16.75 24.01
N LYS A 271 3.07 16.94 24.34
CA LYS A 271 2.32 15.92 25.07
C LYS A 271 2.28 14.61 24.29
N ALA A 272 2.29 13.49 25.00
CA ALA A 272 2.33 12.16 24.40
C ALA A 272 1.12 11.88 23.48
N ASP A 273 -0.05 12.40 23.83
CA ASP A 273 -1.29 12.28 23.07
C ASP A 273 -1.44 13.39 22.00
N ASN A 274 -0.47 14.28 21.85
CA ASN A 274 -0.57 15.38 20.91
C ASN A 274 -0.58 14.89 19.46
N THR A 275 -1.51 15.38 18.65
CA THR A 275 -1.66 14.99 17.24
C THR A 275 -0.95 15.93 16.27
N LYS A 276 -0.44 17.08 16.73
CA LYS A 276 0.16 18.13 15.90
C LYS A 276 1.68 18.19 16.01
N VAL A 277 2.23 17.99 17.22
CA VAL A 277 3.65 18.12 17.53
C VAL A 277 4.20 16.88 18.21
N THR A 278 5.51 16.67 18.08
CA THR A 278 6.29 15.64 18.77
C THR A 278 7.64 16.22 19.18
N GLY A 279 8.32 15.58 20.14
CA GLY A 279 9.67 15.97 20.51
C GLY A 279 9.75 16.93 21.70
N THR A 280 10.97 17.38 21.99
CA THR A 280 11.28 18.19 23.17
C THR A 280 12.45 19.12 22.92
N PHE A 281 12.39 20.34 23.41
CA PHE A 281 13.53 21.25 23.41
C PHE A 281 13.69 21.93 24.76
N THR A 282 14.89 22.43 25.04
CA THR A 282 15.22 23.11 26.29
C THR A 282 15.79 24.48 26.00
N ILE A 283 15.39 25.47 26.80
CA ILE A 283 15.91 26.83 26.76
C ILE A 283 16.45 27.20 28.14
N THR A 284 17.51 27.99 28.16
CA THR A 284 18.03 28.58 29.40
C THR A 284 17.31 29.90 29.69
N VAL A 285 16.88 30.09 30.94
CA VAL A 285 16.40 31.36 31.47
C VAL A 285 17.52 31.97 32.32
N THR A 286 17.94 33.18 31.98
CA THR A 286 19.03 33.90 32.65
C THR A 286 18.52 35.16 33.34
N THR A 287 19.21 35.62 34.38
CA THR A 287 18.93 36.92 34.97
C THR A 287 19.08 38.03 33.93
N ALA A 288 18.15 38.99 33.92
CA ALA A 288 18.33 40.20 33.11
C ALA A 288 19.63 40.91 33.54
N GLN A 289 20.51 41.20 32.58
CA GLN A 289 21.66 42.09 32.80
C GLN A 289 21.22 43.54 32.74
#